data_AF-A0A6F8T1M9-F1
#
_entry.id   AF-A0A6F8T1M9-F1
#
_cell.length_a   1.000
_cell.length_b   1.000
_cell.length_c   1.000
_cell.angle_alpha   90.00
_cell.angle_beta   90.00
_cell.angle_gamma   90.00
#
_symmetry.space_group_name_H-M   'P 1'
#
loop_
_entity.id
_entity.type
_entity.pdbx_description
1 polymer ?
#
loop_
_entity_poly.entity_id
_entity_poly.type
_entity_poly.pdbx_seq_one_letter_code
_entity_poly.pdbx_strand_id
1 'polypeptide(L)'
;MSRAENNAESASSILIIDCDKGINKEGLEIEGSPDPRLIHEVLVKLNIGHIIYGSHSHYSGNKGNRCRIILATEKPYHKEQLAATAEALVLLINQNLDEKLLAYAKENGVFAQAWYTPRKPYNSTVTPLYFEYLNGNPVKVFEQETLPPTSHIILEPNHSDDSLLPIKAFNEQNHLSALLAQYGYKQKLIKNNEERWLSPDSTSGTAGIVVRDNRFFSHHSNVFNDGYWHSPFDLMQYHENLTRHEAIIRAAQTTIAPNGKSVDEYNKSLIKNASIVSLSS
;
A
#
# COMPACT_ATOMS: atom_id res chain seq x y z
N MET A 1 8.02 -30.09 -27.03
CA MET A 1 6.59 -29.96 -26.68
C MET A 1 6.34 -28.51 -26.31
N SER A 2 5.63 -27.77 -27.16
CA SER A 2 5.20 -26.41 -26.86
C SER A 2 4.28 -26.44 -25.65
N ARG A 3 4.62 -25.68 -24.60
CA ARG A 3 3.75 -25.50 -23.45
C ARG A 3 2.53 -24.72 -23.95
N ALA A 4 1.37 -25.35 -23.90
CA ALA A 4 0.11 -24.72 -24.26
C ALA A 4 -0.18 -23.57 -23.29
N GLU A 5 0.00 -22.34 -23.75
CA GLU A 5 -0.28 -21.10 -23.01
C GLU A 5 -1.80 -20.83 -22.84
N ASN A 6 -2.68 -21.70 -23.35
CA ASN A 6 -4.09 -21.39 -23.60
C ASN A 6 -5.12 -22.09 -22.69
N ASN A 7 -4.72 -22.75 -21.60
CA ASN A 7 -5.66 -23.55 -20.78
C ASN A 7 -5.86 -23.07 -19.33
N ALA A 8 -5.52 -21.83 -18.97
CA ALA A 8 -6.06 -21.26 -17.75
C ALA A 8 -7.47 -20.76 -18.06
N GLU A 9 -8.49 -21.34 -17.39
CA GLU A 9 -9.85 -20.77 -17.43
C GLU A 9 -9.77 -19.26 -17.16
N SER A 10 -10.57 -18.48 -17.88
CA SER A 10 -10.55 -17.01 -17.79
C SER A 10 -10.96 -16.46 -16.42
N ALA A 11 -11.37 -17.31 -15.49
CA ALA A 11 -11.79 -16.96 -14.14
C ALA A 11 -11.26 -17.98 -13.10
N SER A 12 -11.00 -17.51 -11.88
CA SER A 12 -10.60 -18.34 -10.73
C SER A 12 -11.56 -18.11 -9.56
N SER A 13 -11.82 -19.13 -8.75
CA SER A 13 -12.56 -18.99 -7.47
C SER A 13 -11.66 -19.11 -6.24
N ILE A 14 -10.34 -19.18 -6.46
CA ILE A 14 -9.34 -19.35 -5.42
C ILE A 14 -8.28 -18.26 -5.58
N LEU A 15 -8.09 -17.50 -4.52
CA LEU A 15 -7.05 -16.48 -4.38
C LEU A 15 -5.87 -17.06 -3.61
N ILE A 16 -4.66 -16.74 -4.05
CA ILE A 16 -3.43 -17.08 -3.33
C ILE A 16 -2.64 -15.82 -3.03
N ILE A 17 -2.23 -15.68 -1.77
CA ILE A 17 -1.29 -14.67 -1.33
C ILE A 17 0.04 -15.36 -1.00
N ASP A 18 1.10 -14.98 -1.69
CA ASP A 18 2.48 -15.38 -1.41
C ASP A 18 3.07 -14.42 -0.37
N CYS A 19 3.45 -14.97 0.77
CA CYS A 19 3.89 -14.24 1.95
C CYS A 19 5.38 -14.49 2.19
N ASP A 20 6.23 -13.78 1.46
CA ASP A 20 7.69 -13.96 1.47
C ASP A 20 8.46 -12.91 2.27
N LYS A 21 7.87 -11.71 2.42
CA LYS A 21 8.50 -10.52 3.02
C LYS A 21 7.55 -9.82 3.98
N GLY A 22 8.12 -9.03 4.87
CA GLY A 22 7.37 -8.13 5.74
C GLY A 22 7.91 -6.71 5.68
N ILE A 23 7.21 -5.80 6.34
CA ILE A 23 7.61 -4.40 6.49
C ILE A 23 7.82 -4.15 7.98
N ASN A 24 8.96 -3.56 8.34
CA ASN A 24 9.29 -3.23 9.73
C ASN A 24 8.65 -1.89 10.17
N LYS A 25 8.89 -1.48 11.42
CA LYS A 25 8.36 -0.23 12.00
C LYS A 25 8.85 1.03 11.29
N GLU A 26 9.99 0.93 10.61
CA GLU A 26 10.59 2.00 9.82
C GLU A 26 10.05 2.08 8.37
N GLY A 27 9.12 1.19 7.99
CA GLY A 27 8.54 1.14 6.64
C GLY A 27 9.43 0.46 5.59
N LEU A 28 10.51 -0.23 6.01
CA LEU A 28 11.42 -0.93 5.11
C LEU A 28 10.99 -2.38 4.91
N GLU A 29 11.06 -2.85 3.66
CA GLU A 29 10.91 -4.28 3.37
C GLU A 29 12.07 -5.08 3.97
N ILE A 30 11.72 -6.15 4.67
CA ILE A 30 12.65 -7.11 5.26
C ILE A 30 12.32 -8.54 4.82
N GLU A 31 13.36 -9.37 4.77
CA GLU A 31 13.21 -10.80 4.47
C GLU A 31 12.34 -11.51 5.52
N GLY A 32 11.48 -12.40 5.03
CA GLY A 32 10.53 -13.16 5.83
C GLY A 32 9.25 -12.37 6.12
N SER A 33 8.10 -13.02 5.98
CA SER A 33 6.79 -12.48 6.33
C SER A 33 6.61 -12.28 7.84
N PRO A 34 5.52 -11.61 8.28
CA PRO A 34 5.06 -11.66 9.67
C PRO A 34 4.90 -13.11 10.16
N ASP A 35 4.79 -13.30 11.47
CA ASP A 35 4.49 -14.63 12.01
C ASP A 35 3.18 -15.16 11.38
N PRO A 36 3.21 -16.31 10.68
CA PRO A 36 2.02 -16.87 10.05
C PRO A 36 0.90 -17.18 11.06
N ARG A 37 1.23 -17.38 12.34
CA ARG A 37 0.24 -17.50 13.40
C ARG A 37 -0.53 -16.19 13.62
N LEU A 38 0.15 -15.04 13.62
CA LEU A 38 -0.52 -13.75 13.75
C LEU A 38 -1.42 -13.48 12.55
N ILE A 39 -0.97 -13.83 11.34
CA ILE A 39 -1.79 -13.74 10.12
C ILE A 39 -3.04 -14.64 10.26
N HIS A 40 -2.88 -15.88 10.75
CA HIS A 40 -4.00 -16.78 11.02
C HIS A 40 -5.00 -16.18 12.02
N GLU A 41 -4.53 -15.66 13.15
CA GLU A 41 -5.36 -15.05 14.19
C GLU A 41 -6.13 -13.83 13.68
N VAL A 42 -5.49 -12.99 12.84
CA VAL A 42 -6.15 -11.86 12.16
C VAL A 42 -7.26 -12.34 11.23
N LEU A 43 -7.00 -13.34 10.39
CA LEU A 43 -8.00 -13.85 9.45
C LEU A 43 -9.16 -14.55 10.18
N VAL A 44 -8.90 -15.24 11.28
CA VAL A 44 -9.95 -15.80 12.17
C VAL A 44 -10.79 -14.67 12.77
N LYS A 45 -10.18 -13.61 13.29
CA LYS A 45 -10.88 -12.44 13.84
C LYS A 45 -11.77 -11.76 12.81
N LEU A 46 -11.33 -11.70 11.56
CA LEU A 46 -12.08 -11.16 10.43
C LEU A 46 -13.14 -12.13 9.87
N ASN A 47 -13.21 -13.34 10.42
CA ASN A 47 -14.08 -14.41 9.96
C ASN A 47 -13.89 -14.74 8.47
N ILE A 48 -12.62 -14.87 8.03
CA ILE A 48 -12.26 -15.17 6.64
C ILE A 48 -11.76 -16.61 6.54
N GLY A 49 -12.36 -17.39 5.64
CA GLY A 49 -12.01 -18.79 5.40
C GLY A 49 -10.65 -18.92 4.71
N HIS A 50 -9.72 -19.69 5.26
CA HIS A 50 -8.34 -19.79 4.73
C HIS A 50 -7.60 -21.07 5.12
N ILE A 51 -6.55 -21.36 4.34
CA ILE A 51 -5.49 -22.33 4.67
C ILE A 51 -4.14 -21.62 4.52
N ILE A 52 -3.28 -21.71 5.54
CA ILE A 52 -1.90 -21.22 5.51
C ILE A 52 -0.97 -22.42 5.55
N TYR A 53 0.01 -22.44 4.64
CA TYR A 53 1.05 -23.47 4.66
C TYR A 53 2.42 -22.91 4.31
N GLY A 54 3.47 -23.53 4.85
CA GLY A 54 4.86 -23.15 4.56
C GLY A 54 5.24 -23.44 3.11
N SER A 55 5.91 -22.47 2.46
CA SER A 55 6.48 -22.68 1.14
C SER A 55 7.76 -23.52 1.22
N HIS A 56 8.25 -24.06 0.10
CA HIS A 56 9.50 -24.84 0.10
C HIS A 56 10.69 -24.05 0.67
N SER A 57 10.75 -22.74 0.43
CA SER A 57 11.81 -21.86 0.93
C SER A 57 11.69 -21.57 2.42
N HIS A 58 10.52 -21.71 3.04
CA HIS A 58 10.36 -21.63 4.51
C HIS A 58 11.24 -22.64 5.23
N TYR A 59 11.19 -23.87 4.72
CA TYR A 59 11.87 -25.02 5.31
C TYR A 59 13.38 -25.02 5.08
N SER A 60 13.91 -24.02 4.36
CA SER A 60 15.36 -23.77 4.24
C SER A 60 15.94 -23.04 5.45
N GLY A 61 15.11 -22.43 6.31
CA GLY A 61 15.52 -21.80 7.57
C GLY A 61 16.24 -20.45 7.46
N ASN A 62 16.70 -20.06 6.27
CA ASN A 62 17.63 -18.92 6.11
C ASN A 62 16.96 -17.58 5.78
N LYS A 63 15.66 -17.59 5.46
CA LYS A 63 14.95 -16.41 4.92
C LYS A 63 13.70 -16.03 5.72
N GLY A 64 13.65 -16.45 7.00
CA GLY A 64 12.51 -16.23 7.88
C GLY A 64 11.25 -16.98 7.44
N ASN A 65 10.10 -16.46 7.90
CA ASN A 65 8.79 -17.04 7.59
C ASN A 65 8.45 -16.86 6.11
N ARG A 66 7.99 -17.95 5.48
CA ARG A 66 7.54 -17.93 4.09
C ARG A 66 6.33 -18.84 3.94
N CYS A 67 5.20 -18.31 3.56
CA CYS A 67 3.99 -19.10 3.50
C CYS A 67 3.10 -18.68 2.33
N ARG A 68 2.08 -19.48 2.07
CA ARG A 68 1.00 -19.14 1.17
C ARG A 68 -0.31 -19.20 1.91
N ILE A 69 -1.17 -18.25 1.60
CA ILE A 69 -2.55 -18.22 2.07
C ILE A 69 -3.42 -18.62 0.89
N ILE A 70 -4.20 -19.68 1.03
CA ILE A 70 -5.22 -20.09 0.07
C ILE A 70 -6.56 -19.61 0.61
N LEU A 71 -7.30 -18.86 -0.20
CA LEU A 71 -8.61 -18.34 0.15
C LEU A 71 -9.62 -18.63 -0.97
N ALA A 72 -10.84 -18.98 -0.59
CA ALA A 72 -11.97 -19.00 -1.51
C ALA A 72 -12.45 -17.56 -1.77
N THR A 73 -12.91 -17.28 -2.99
CA THR A 73 -13.54 -16.00 -3.33
C THR A 73 -15.06 -16.12 -3.40
N GLU A 74 -15.78 -15.04 -3.09
CA GLU A 74 -17.25 -15.05 -3.02
C GLU A 74 -17.91 -15.35 -4.38
N LYS A 75 -17.22 -14.95 -5.45
CA LYS A 75 -17.55 -15.17 -6.85
C LYS A 75 -16.25 -15.47 -7.62
N PRO A 76 -16.31 -16.13 -8.77
CA PRO A 76 -15.15 -16.22 -9.66
C PRO A 76 -14.65 -14.82 -10.04
N TYR A 77 -13.34 -14.64 -10.12
CA TYR A 77 -12.68 -13.40 -10.51
C TYR A 77 -11.80 -13.59 -11.76
N HIS A 78 -11.66 -12.54 -12.55
CA HIS A 78 -10.84 -12.47 -13.76
C HIS A 78 -9.48 -11.81 -13.49
N LYS A 79 -8.58 -11.89 -14.46
CA LYS A 79 -7.21 -11.37 -14.34
C LYS A 79 -7.16 -9.89 -13.94
N GLU A 80 -8.12 -9.11 -14.40
CA GLU A 80 -8.25 -7.67 -14.14
C GLU A 80 -8.58 -7.37 -12.67
N GLN A 81 -9.22 -8.31 -11.98
CA GLN A 81 -9.65 -8.18 -10.58
C GLN A 81 -8.61 -8.74 -9.59
N LEU A 82 -7.61 -9.49 -10.07
CA LEU A 82 -6.64 -10.18 -9.21
C LEU A 82 -5.87 -9.20 -8.32
N ALA A 83 -5.24 -8.19 -8.93
CA ALA A 83 -4.40 -7.24 -8.19
C ALA A 83 -5.22 -6.48 -7.13
N ALA A 84 -6.37 -5.91 -7.53
CA ALA A 84 -7.24 -5.17 -6.61
C ALA A 84 -7.74 -6.05 -5.45
N THR A 85 -8.10 -7.31 -5.74
CA THR A 85 -8.57 -8.26 -4.71
C THR A 85 -7.44 -8.67 -3.76
N ALA A 86 -6.25 -8.97 -4.29
CA ALA A 86 -5.10 -9.35 -3.49
C ALA A 86 -4.60 -8.19 -2.61
N GLU A 87 -4.53 -6.98 -3.17
CA GLU A 87 -4.15 -5.76 -2.46
C GLU A 87 -5.13 -5.41 -1.34
N ALA A 88 -6.45 -5.46 -1.61
CA ALA A 88 -7.47 -5.20 -0.61
C ALA A 88 -7.37 -6.18 0.58
N LEU A 89 -7.06 -7.45 0.31
CA LEU A 89 -6.87 -8.45 1.36
C LEU A 89 -5.60 -8.20 2.18
N VAL A 90 -4.47 -7.91 1.52
CA VAL A 90 -3.21 -7.60 2.22
C VAL A 90 -3.35 -6.34 3.09
N LEU A 91 -4.05 -5.32 2.57
CA LEU A 91 -4.39 -4.12 3.33
C LEU A 91 -5.22 -4.45 4.57
N LEU A 92 -6.27 -5.26 4.42
CA LEU A 92 -7.14 -5.67 5.52
C LEU A 92 -6.39 -6.46 6.60
N ILE A 93 -5.46 -7.33 6.20
CA ILE A 93 -4.56 -8.04 7.12
C ILE A 93 -3.69 -7.03 7.87
N ASN A 94 -3.03 -6.12 7.15
CA ASN A 94 -2.11 -5.15 7.73
C ASN A 94 -2.79 -4.15 8.68
N GLN A 95 -4.06 -3.79 8.44
CA GLN A 95 -4.86 -2.97 9.36
C GLN A 95 -5.08 -3.63 10.73
N ASN A 96 -4.82 -4.94 10.85
CA ASN A 96 -4.98 -5.72 12.06
C ASN A 96 -3.66 -6.31 12.58
N LEU A 97 -2.52 -5.90 12.02
CA LEU A 97 -1.17 -6.27 12.49
C LEU A 97 -0.48 -5.06 13.13
N ASP A 98 0.21 -5.27 14.24
CA ASP A 98 0.74 -4.15 15.05
C ASP A 98 2.24 -3.83 14.82
N GLU A 99 3.09 -4.83 14.56
CA GLU A 99 4.56 -4.63 14.58
C GLU A 99 5.26 -4.86 13.26
N LYS A 100 4.88 -5.92 12.55
CA LYS A 100 5.48 -6.32 11.28
C LYS A 100 4.35 -6.57 10.31
N LEU A 101 4.29 -5.75 9.26
CA LEU A 101 3.25 -5.85 8.24
C LEU A 101 3.65 -6.85 7.16
N LEU A 102 2.67 -7.38 6.44
CA LEU A 102 2.88 -8.21 5.28
C LEU A 102 3.19 -7.33 4.07
N ALA A 103 4.33 -7.57 3.41
CA ALA A 103 4.66 -6.87 2.17
C ALA A 103 3.91 -7.51 0.98
N TYR A 104 3.46 -6.69 0.04
CA TYR A 104 2.80 -7.18 -1.16
C TYR A 104 3.82 -7.74 -2.15
N ALA A 105 3.83 -9.06 -2.34
CA ALA A 105 4.69 -9.70 -3.33
C ALA A 105 4.16 -9.45 -4.75
N LYS A 106 5.05 -9.12 -5.70
CA LYS A 106 4.70 -8.95 -7.13
C LYS A 106 4.02 -10.20 -7.71
N GLU A 107 4.36 -11.37 -7.20
CA GLU A 107 3.80 -12.67 -7.57
C GLU A 107 2.29 -12.75 -7.28
N ASN A 108 1.77 -11.96 -6.32
CA ASN A 108 0.34 -11.90 -5.98
C ASN A 108 -0.52 -11.32 -7.12
N GLY A 109 0.08 -10.51 -7.99
CA GLY A 109 -0.59 -9.94 -9.17
C GLY A 109 -0.54 -10.83 -10.41
N VAL A 110 0.06 -12.02 -10.33
CA VAL A 110 0.23 -12.92 -11.47
C VAL A 110 -0.80 -14.04 -11.41
N PHE A 111 -1.66 -14.11 -12.43
CA PHE A 111 -2.63 -15.20 -12.57
C PHE A 111 -1.87 -16.51 -12.81
N ALA A 112 -1.81 -17.36 -11.79
CA ALA A 112 -0.97 -18.55 -11.79
C ALA A 112 -1.59 -19.69 -12.61
N GLN A 113 -0.74 -20.55 -13.19
CA GLN A 113 -1.17 -21.86 -13.71
C GLN A 113 -1.32 -22.89 -12.57
N ALA A 114 -2.09 -23.95 -12.85
CA ALA A 114 -2.51 -24.99 -11.91
C ALA A 114 -1.44 -25.43 -10.90
N TRP A 115 -1.86 -25.49 -9.65
CA TRP A 115 -1.03 -25.52 -8.44
C TRP A 115 0.02 -26.62 -8.36
N TYR A 116 1.10 -26.30 -7.65
CA TYR A 116 2.05 -27.28 -7.13
C TYR A 116 1.67 -27.64 -5.69
N THR A 117 1.69 -28.94 -5.38
CA THR A 117 1.52 -29.46 -4.02
C THR A 117 2.50 -28.79 -3.04
N PRO A 118 2.11 -28.55 -1.77
CA PRO A 118 3.04 -28.14 -0.73
C PRO A 118 4.27 -29.06 -0.68
N ARG A 119 5.48 -28.49 -0.62
CA ARG A 119 6.73 -29.26 -0.63
C ARG A 119 7.66 -28.80 0.48
N LYS A 120 8.41 -29.75 1.04
CA LYS A 120 9.45 -29.54 2.05
C LYS A 120 10.72 -30.29 1.60
N PRO A 121 11.92 -29.71 1.77
CA PRO A 121 13.18 -30.44 1.54
C PRO A 121 13.25 -31.70 2.42
N TYR A 122 13.69 -32.82 1.86
CA TYR A 122 13.75 -34.11 2.57
C TYR A 122 14.50 -34.04 3.92
N ASN A 123 15.58 -33.25 3.98
CA ASN A 123 16.42 -33.10 5.17
C ASN A 123 16.03 -31.93 6.08
N SER A 124 14.88 -31.27 5.85
CA SER A 124 14.51 -30.11 6.67
C SER A 124 14.01 -30.54 8.05
N THR A 125 14.63 -29.96 9.08
CA THR A 125 14.26 -30.14 10.49
C THR A 125 13.21 -29.15 10.96
N VAL A 126 12.84 -28.16 10.13
CA VAL A 126 11.82 -27.17 10.44
C VAL A 126 10.44 -27.85 10.50
N THR A 127 9.70 -27.58 11.57
CA THR A 127 8.34 -28.10 11.76
C THR A 127 7.42 -27.68 10.61
N PRO A 128 6.57 -28.58 10.08
CA PRO A 128 5.56 -28.21 9.10
C PRO A 128 4.69 -27.05 9.59
N LEU A 129 4.63 -25.99 8.78
CA LEU A 129 3.78 -24.85 9.04
C LEU A 129 2.42 -25.10 8.38
N TYR A 130 1.37 -25.17 9.20
CA TYR A 130 0.00 -25.36 8.76
C TYR A 130 -0.98 -24.69 9.72
N PHE A 131 -1.89 -23.88 9.18
CA PHE A 131 -3.05 -23.35 9.89
C PHE A 131 -4.26 -23.39 8.98
N GLU A 132 -5.45 -23.62 9.53
CA GLU A 132 -6.70 -23.60 8.76
C GLU A 132 -7.83 -22.99 9.57
N TYR A 133 -8.74 -22.35 8.84
CA TYR A 133 -10.05 -21.95 9.35
C TYR A 133 -11.03 -22.02 8.18
N LEU A 134 -11.75 -23.13 8.07
CA LEU A 134 -12.59 -23.41 6.88
C LEU A 134 -14.03 -22.91 7.02
N ASN A 135 -14.46 -22.55 8.24
CA ASN A 135 -15.81 -22.10 8.52
C ASN A 135 -16.01 -20.59 8.28
N GLY A 136 -14.96 -19.88 7.87
CA GLY A 136 -15.02 -18.44 7.61
C GLY A 136 -15.65 -18.09 6.26
N ASN A 137 -15.94 -16.81 6.07
CA ASN A 137 -16.49 -16.28 4.84
C ASN A 137 -15.45 -16.27 3.71
N PRO A 138 -15.88 -16.42 2.44
CA PRO A 138 -14.99 -16.21 1.31
C PRO A 138 -14.58 -14.73 1.19
N VAL A 139 -13.48 -14.49 0.49
CA VAL A 139 -12.95 -13.14 0.23
C VAL A 139 -13.81 -12.44 -0.81
N LYS A 140 -14.12 -11.17 -0.57
CA LYS A 140 -14.82 -10.32 -1.54
C LYS A 140 -13.96 -10.09 -2.77
N VAL A 141 -14.56 -10.15 -3.95
CA VAL A 141 -13.86 -9.84 -5.20
C VAL A 141 -14.02 -8.36 -5.50
N PHE A 142 -12.89 -7.68 -5.61
CA PHE A 142 -12.88 -6.25 -5.88
C PHE A 142 -12.71 -6.03 -7.39
N GLU A 143 -13.60 -5.20 -7.94
CA GLU A 143 -13.37 -4.62 -9.25
C GLU A 143 -12.17 -3.68 -9.18
N GLN A 144 -11.53 -3.42 -10.32
CA GLN A 144 -10.45 -2.41 -10.41
C GLN A 144 -10.92 -1.04 -9.88
N GLU A 145 -12.24 -0.78 -9.88
CA GLU A 145 -12.86 0.37 -9.24
C GLU A 145 -13.52 0.00 -7.89
N THR A 146 -12.72 -0.07 -6.82
CA THR A 146 -13.00 0.43 -5.45
C THR A 146 -11.96 -0.15 -4.49
N LEU A 147 -10.76 0.42 -4.45
CA LEU A 147 -9.93 0.29 -3.26
C LEU A 147 -10.45 1.30 -2.23
N PRO A 148 -10.63 0.92 -0.95
CA PRO A 148 -11.04 1.83 0.10
C PRO A 148 -9.99 2.95 0.29
N PRO A 149 -10.40 4.12 0.81
CA PRO A 149 -9.51 5.25 1.03
C PRO A 149 -8.33 4.82 1.92
N THR A 150 -7.11 5.01 1.41
CA THR A 150 -5.85 4.74 2.12
C THR A 150 -5.74 5.52 3.43
N SER A 151 -5.28 4.85 4.48
CA SER A 151 -4.89 5.46 5.75
C SER A 151 -3.37 5.36 5.91
N HIS A 152 -2.63 6.33 5.37
CA HIS A 152 -1.59 6.92 6.20
C HIS A 152 -2.32 7.84 7.19
N ILE A 153 -2.83 7.29 8.30
CA ILE A 153 -2.96 8.12 9.49
C ILE A 153 -1.60 8.06 10.16
N ILE A 154 -0.70 8.91 9.68
CA ILE A 154 0.40 9.35 10.50
C ILE A 154 -0.25 10.24 11.55
N LEU A 155 -0.27 9.78 12.80
CA LEU A 155 -0.70 10.58 13.94
C LEU A 155 0.14 11.86 13.93
N GLU A 156 -0.47 12.97 13.52
CA GLU A 156 0.15 14.27 13.61
C GLU A 156 0.31 14.63 15.10
N PRO A 157 1.43 15.27 15.49
CA PRO A 157 1.59 15.73 16.86
C PRO A 157 0.44 16.68 17.22
N ASN A 158 -0.13 16.52 18.42
CA ASN A 158 -1.16 17.40 18.96
C ASN A 158 -0.74 18.87 18.84
N HIS A 159 -1.30 19.58 17.87
CA HIS A 159 -1.26 21.03 17.77
C HIS A 159 -2.61 21.60 18.21
N SER A 160 -2.58 22.82 18.76
CA SER A 160 -3.76 23.54 19.24
C SER A 160 -4.87 23.62 18.18
N ASP A 161 -6.12 23.49 18.62
CA ASP A 161 -7.36 23.35 17.82
C ASP A 161 -7.54 24.39 16.68
N ASP A 162 -6.88 25.55 16.76
CA ASP A 162 -7.01 26.65 15.79
C ASP A 162 -5.90 26.72 14.71
N SER A 163 -4.85 25.90 14.81
CA SER A 163 -3.74 25.92 13.83
C SER A 163 -4.04 25.07 12.61
N LEU A 164 -3.71 25.58 11.41
CA LEU A 164 -3.86 24.82 10.17
C LEU A 164 -2.77 23.76 10.06
N LEU A 165 -3.17 22.54 9.69
CA LEU A 165 -2.26 21.41 9.47
C LEU A 165 -1.62 21.56 8.07
N PRO A 166 -0.30 21.82 7.97
CA PRO A 166 0.34 22.15 6.69
C PRO A 166 0.19 21.05 5.63
N ILE A 167 0.28 19.78 6.03
CA ILE A 167 0.17 18.63 5.12
C ILE A 167 -1.24 18.56 4.54
N LYS A 168 -2.26 18.66 5.38
CA LYS A 168 -3.67 18.64 4.96
C LYS A 168 -3.96 19.79 4.00
N ALA A 169 -3.58 21.02 4.38
CA ALA A 169 -3.83 22.20 3.56
C ALA A 169 -3.10 22.10 2.20
N PHE A 170 -1.87 21.59 2.18
CA PHE A 170 -1.12 21.37 0.94
C PHE A 170 -1.82 20.35 0.03
N ASN A 171 -2.24 19.21 0.57
CA ASN A 171 -2.92 18.16 -0.18
C ASN A 171 -4.29 18.60 -0.73
N GLU A 172 -4.97 19.52 -0.06
CA GLU A 172 -6.24 20.10 -0.53
C GLU A 172 -6.04 21.14 -1.64
N GLN A 173 -4.94 21.89 -1.62
CA GLN A 173 -4.66 22.95 -2.60
C GLN A 173 -3.85 22.51 -3.82
N ASN A 174 -3.17 21.36 -3.75
CA ASN A 174 -2.33 20.86 -4.84
C ASN A 174 -2.96 19.65 -5.53
N HIS A 175 -3.28 19.82 -6.81
CA HIS A 175 -3.75 18.73 -7.66
C HIS A 175 -2.58 17.89 -8.16
N LEU A 176 -2.68 16.57 -7.96
CA LEU A 176 -1.62 15.63 -8.26
C LEU A 176 -1.24 15.62 -9.75
N SER A 177 -2.21 15.75 -10.64
CA SER A 177 -2.00 15.83 -12.09
C SER A 177 -1.13 17.04 -12.48
N ALA A 178 -1.33 18.18 -11.82
CA ALA A 178 -0.51 19.37 -12.04
C ALA A 178 0.91 19.18 -11.49
N LEU A 179 1.02 18.60 -10.29
CA LEU A 179 2.29 18.36 -9.62
C LEU A 179 3.16 17.32 -10.35
N LEU A 180 2.54 16.25 -10.86
CA LEU A 180 3.19 15.25 -11.72
C LEU A 180 3.71 15.88 -13.01
N ALA A 181 2.90 16.72 -13.68
CA ALA A 181 3.34 17.43 -14.87
C ALA A 181 4.52 18.38 -14.57
N GLN A 182 4.46 19.11 -13.45
CA GLN A 182 5.55 19.98 -12.98
C GLN A 182 6.85 19.20 -12.77
N TYR A 183 6.79 17.99 -12.21
CA TYR A 183 7.93 17.11 -12.01
C TYR A 183 8.29 16.26 -13.24
N GLY A 184 7.75 16.59 -14.43
CA GLY A 184 8.18 16.01 -15.70
C GLY A 184 7.55 14.65 -16.06
N TYR A 185 6.56 14.20 -15.30
CA TYR A 185 5.77 13.03 -15.69
C TYR A 185 4.92 13.35 -16.91
N LYS A 186 4.71 12.34 -17.75
CA LYS A 186 3.90 12.48 -18.96
C LYS A 186 2.62 11.67 -18.82
N GLN A 187 1.48 12.35 -18.83
CA GLN A 187 0.18 11.68 -18.88
C GLN A 187 0.08 10.85 -20.17
N LYS A 188 -0.33 9.59 -20.05
CA LYS A 188 -0.43 8.65 -21.16
C LYS A 188 -1.85 8.19 -21.43
N LEU A 189 -2.68 8.11 -20.39
CA LEU A 189 -4.05 7.62 -20.50
C LEU A 189 -4.93 8.29 -19.45
N ILE A 190 -6.18 8.57 -19.82
CA ILE A 190 -7.27 8.90 -18.90
C ILE A 190 -8.43 7.95 -19.23
N LYS A 191 -8.94 7.22 -18.24
CA LYS A 191 -10.09 6.32 -18.39
C LYS A 191 -10.86 6.26 -17.07
N ASN A 192 -12.17 6.49 -17.08
CA ASN A 192 -13.04 6.40 -15.90
C ASN A 192 -12.51 7.14 -14.65
N ASN A 193 -12.02 8.37 -14.79
CA ASN A 193 -11.38 9.17 -13.72
C ASN A 193 -10.08 8.55 -13.12
N GLU A 194 -9.55 7.49 -13.72
CA GLU A 194 -8.18 7.01 -13.49
C GLU A 194 -7.25 7.65 -14.53
N GLU A 195 -6.14 8.24 -14.08
CA GLU A 195 -5.10 8.72 -14.96
C GLU A 195 -3.85 7.86 -14.85
N ARG A 196 -3.20 7.56 -15.97
CA ARG A 196 -1.91 6.86 -15.99
C ARG A 196 -0.81 7.78 -16.46
N TRP A 197 0.26 7.81 -15.68
CA TRP A 197 1.39 8.70 -15.88
C TRP A 197 2.68 7.92 -16.04
N LEU A 198 3.49 8.37 -16.99
CA LEU A 198 4.83 7.85 -17.26
C LEU A 198 5.85 8.67 -16.49
N SER A 199 6.65 8.00 -15.66
CA SER A 199 7.80 8.61 -14.98
C SER A 199 8.81 9.19 -15.99
N PRO A 200 9.41 10.36 -15.71
CA PRO A 200 10.50 10.90 -16.53
C PRO A 200 11.70 9.93 -16.62
N ASP A 201 11.93 9.14 -15.56
CA ASP A 201 13.02 8.17 -15.47
C ASP A 201 12.68 6.79 -16.06
N SER A 202 11.49 6.66 -16.67
CA SER A 202 11.03 5.37 -17.20
C SER A 202 11.84 4.94 -18.42
N THR A 203 12.53 3.81 -18.30
CA THR A 203 13.28 3.17 -19.39
C THR A 203 12.43 2.18 -20.21
N SER A 204 11.32 1.69 -19.65
CA SER A 204 10.43 0.72 -20.30
C SER A 204 9.36 1.37 -21.19
N GLY A 205 9.11 2.67 -21.03
CA GLY A 205 8.03 3.39 -21.73
C GLY A 205 6.62 3.10 -21.20
N THR A 206 6.47 2.22 -20.20
CA THR A 206 5.18 1.89 -19.57
C THR A 206 4.80 2.90 -18.50
N ALA A 207 3.57 3.40 -18.53
CA ALA A 207 3.03 4.27 -17.49
C ALA A 207 2.72 3.47 -16.22
N GLY A 208 3.56 3.64 -15.19
CA GLY A 208 3.47 2.89 -13.93
C GLY A 208 2.88 3.71 -12.78
N ILE A 209 2.59 4.99 -12.94
CA ILE A 209 1.84 5.78 -11.95
C ILE A 209 0.36 5.75 -12.31
N VAL A 210 -0.47 5.43 -11.33
CA VAL A 210 -1.94 5.45 -11.42
C VAL A 210 -2.45 6.52 -10.47
N VAL A 211 -3.27 7.45 -10.95
CA VAL A 211 -3.82 8.57 -10.16
C VAL A 211 -5.33 8.42 -10.06
N ARG A 212 -5.85 8.60 -8.84
CA ARG A 212 -7.28 8.58 -8.52
C ARG A 212 -7.54 9.40 -7.26
N ASP A 213 -8.62 10.18 -7.24
CA ASP A 213 -9.06 10.95 -6.05
C ASP A 213 -7.94 11.79 -5.39
N ASN A 214 -7.12 12.44 -6.24
CA ASN A 214 -5.94 13.23 -5.85
C ASN A 214 -4.84 12.44 -5.10
N ARG A 215 -4.80 11.12 -5.28
CA ARG A 215 -3.76 10.22 -4.75
C ARG A 215 -3.14 9.42 -5.89
N PHE A 216 -1.96 8.84 -5.68
CA PHE A 216 -1.36 7.95 -6.65
C PHE A 216 -0.81 6.66 -6.09
N PHE A 217 -0.82 5.63 -6.92
CA PHE A 217 -0.15 4.36 -6.70
C PHE A 217 1.00 4.22 -7.71
N SER A 218 2.15 3.69 -7.27
CA SER A 218 3.30 3.46 -8.14
C SER A 218 3.55 1.97 -8.34
N HIS A 219 3.55 1.55 -9.60
CA HIS A 219 4.02 0.25 -10.05
C HIS A 219 5.49 0.29 -10.54
N HIS A 220 6.15 1.45 -10.45
CA HIS A 220 7.55 1.60 -10.84
C HIS A 220 8.49 1.09 -9.74
N SER A 221 9.70 0.65 -10.07
CA SER A 221 10.71 0.25 -9.08
C SER A 221 11.31 1.46 -8.34
N ASN A 222 10.49 2.25 -7.67
CA ASN A 222 10.86 3.43 -6.90
C ASN A 222 10.34 3.30 -5.46
N VAL A 223 10.62 4.32 -4.63
CA VAL A 223 10.24 4.36 -3.21
C VAL A 223 8.72 4.27 -3.00
N PHE A 224 7.94 4.67 -4.01
CA PHE A 224 6.48 4.68 -3.93
C PHE A 224 5.83 3.34 -4.30
N ASN A 225 6.59 2.35 -4.74
CA ASN A 225 6.08 0.99 -4.97
C ASN A 225 6.24 0.16 -3.70
N ASP A 226 5.59 0.65 -2.66
CA ASP A 226 5.53 0.09 -1.32
C ASP A 226 4.15 -0.54 -1.01
N GLY A 227 3.26 -0.56 -2.02
CA GLY A 227 1.91 -1.09 -1.90
C GLY A 227 0.88 -0.10 -1.37
N TYR A 228 1.22 1.19 -1.25
CA TYR A 228 0.31 2.23 -0.77
C TYR A 228 -0.03 3.28 -1.83
N TRP A 229 -1.15 3.97 -1.60
CA TRP A 229 -1.47 5.20 -2.30
C TRP A 229 -0.87 6.39 -1.54
N HIS A 230 -0.19 7.23 -2.28
CA HIS A 230 0.55 8.39 -1.84
C HIS A 230 -0.19 9.68 -2.17
N SER A 231 0.12 10.74 -1.43
CA SER A 231 -0.49 12.07 -1.56
C SER A 231 0.39 13.04 -2.35
N PRO A 232 -0.14 14.22 -2.75
CA PRO A 232 0.68 15.29 -3.33
C PRO A 232 1.88 15.67 -2.47
N PHE A 233 1.71 15.68 -1.14
CA PHE A 233 2.80 15.95 -0.20
C PHE A 233 3.94 14.93 -0.32
N ASP A 234 3.61 13.64 -0.40
CA ASP A 234 4.62 12.58 -0.51
C ASP A 234 5.40 12.69 -1.83
N LEU A 235 4.69 13.02 -2.92
CA LEU A 235 5.32 13.27 -4.23
C LEU A 235 6.29 14.45 -4.17
N MET A 236 5.88 15.58 -3.57
CA MET A 236 6.74 16.76 -3.40
C MET A 236 7.95 16.46 -2.52
N GLN A 237 7.75 15.79 -1.39
CA GLN A 237 8.84 15.43 -0.47
C GLN A 237 9.94 14.65 -1.21
N TYR A 238 9.54 13.65 -1.99
CA TYR A 238 10.49 12.83 -2.74
C TYR A 238 11.18 13.59 -3.87
N HIS A 239 10.42 14.29 -4.72
CA HIS A 239 10.98 14.99 -5.89
C HIS A 239 11.87 16.17 -5.53
N GLU A 240 11.54 16.87 -4.44
CA GLU A 240 12.37 17.97 -3.95
C GLU A 240 13.51 17.48 -3.03
N ASN A 241 13.64 16.16 -2.82
CA ASN A 241 14.65 15.53 -1.97
C ASN A 241 14.71 16.14 -0.56
N LEU A 242 13.54 16.35 0.02
CA LEU A 242 13.38 16.99 1.32
C LEU A 242 13.27 15.96 2.43
N THR A 243 13.84 16.27 3.59
CA THR A 243 13.44 15.58 4.82
C THR A 243 11.98 15.89 5.13
N ARG A 244 11.33 15.04 5.92
CA ARG A 244 9.92 15.26 6.27
C ARG A 244 9.68 16.60 6.98
N HIS A 245 10.62 17.04 7.81
CA HIS A 245 10.54 18.34 8.48
C HIS A 245 10.62 19.51 7.50
N GLU A 246 11.58 19.47 6.57
CA GLU A 246 11.71 20.47 5.50
C GLU A 246 10.47 20.48 4.60
N ALA A 247 9.92 19.30 4.28
CA ALA A 247 8.70 19.17 3.49
C ALA A 247 7.48 19.80 4.20
N ILE A 248 7.35 19.65 5.52
CA ILE A 248 6.27 20.31 6.30
C ILE A 248 6.43 21.83 6.24
N ILE A 249 7.66 22.35 6.40
CA ILE A 249 7.94 23.79 6.30
C ILE A 249 7.61 24.29 4.88
N ARG A 250 8.07 23.55 3.87
CA ARG A 250 7.81 23.84 2.46
C ARG A 250 6.31 23.91 2.18
N ALA A 251 5.56 22.90 2.61
CA ALA A 251 4.10 22.86 2.51
C ALA A 251 3.44 24.05 3.21
N ALA A 252 3.89 24.41 4.41
CA ALA A 252 3.35 25.56 5.15
C ALA A 252 3.61 26.90 4.44
N GLN A 253 4.75 27.03 3.75
CA GLN A 253 5.15 28.25 3.05
C GLN A 253 4.47 28.41 1.68
N THR A 254 4.19 27.31 0.99
CA THR A 254 3.60 27.33 -0.36
C THR A 254 2.09 27.28 -0.38
N THR A 255 1.47 26.94 0.75
CA THR A 255 0.02 26.81 0.89
C THR A 255 -0.57 28.10 1.47
N ILE A 256 -1.70 28.53 0.93
CA ILE A 256 -2.36 29.79 1.32
C ILE A 256 -3.44 29.53 2.38
N ALA A 257 -3.41 30.27 3.48
CA ALA A 257 -4.42 30.25 4.53
C ALA A 257 -5.65 31.11 4.14
N PRO A 258 -6.80 30.97 4.84
CA PRO A 258 -8.02 31.72 4.51
C PRO A 258 -7.89 33.25 4.49
N ASN A 259 -6.90 33.79 5.21
CA ASN A 259 -6.63 35.24 5.24
C ASN A 259 -5.68 35.72 4.14
N GLY A 260 -5.33 34.86 3.17
CA GLY A 260 -4.45 35.18 2.04
C GLY A 260 -2.96 35.14 2.34
N LYS A 261 -2.55 34.86 3.59
CA LYS A 261 -1.14 34.63 3.97
C LYS A 261 -0.74 33.17 3.78
N SER A 262 0.56 32.85 3.92
CA SER A 262 0.95 31.43 3.98
C SER A 262 0.45 30.76 5.26
N VAL A 263 0.29 29.44 5.25
CA VAL A 263 -0.05 28.66 6.45
C VAL A 263 0.99 28.87 7.55
N ASP A 264 2.28 28.99 7.19
CA ASP A 264 3.37 29.31 8.13
C ASP A 264 3.17 30.68 8.80
N GLU A 265 2.89 31.74 8.03
CA GLU A 265 2.62 33.07 8.56
C GLU A 265 1.35 33.13 9.41
N TYR A 266 0.31 32.41 8.97
CA TYR A 266 -0.96 32.29 9.70
C TYR A 266 -0.74 31.65 11.06
N ASN A 267 -0.11 30.46 11.11
CA ASN A 267 0.14 29.73 12.35
C ASN A 267 1.07 30.52 13.30
N LYS A 268 2.10 31.18 12.78
CA LYS A 268 2.97 32.07 13.59
C LYS A 268 2.19 33.24 14.20
N SER A 269 1.22 33.81 13.47
CA SER A 269 0.39 34.90 13.97
C SER A 269 -0.53 34.47 15.12
N LEU A 270 -1.05 33.24 15.08
CA LEU A 270 -1.86 32.66 16.15
C LEU A 270 -1.05 32.51 17.44
N ILE A 271 0.16 31.96 17.35
CA ILE A 271 1.06 31.78 18.51
C ILE A 271 1.43 33.12 19.14
N LYS A 272 1.72 34.13 18.31
CA LYS A 272 2.05 35.48 18.79
C LYS A 272 0.87 36.12 19.51
N ASN A 273 -0.34 35.98 18.98
CA ASN A 273 -1.55 36.53 19.59
C ASN A 273 -1.88 35.82 20.91
N ALA A 274 -1.76 34.49 20.98
CA ALA A 274 -1.96 33.72 22.21
C ALA A 274 -0.97 34.12 23.31
N SER A 275 0.28 34.42 22.94
CA SER A 275 1.34 34.85 23.86
C SER A 275 1.12 36.28 24.40
N ILE A 276 0.48 37.16 23.61
CA ILE A 276 0.15 38.53 24.03
C ILE A 276 -1.03 38.53 25.01
N VAL A 277 -2.02 37.67 24.79
CA VAL A 277 -3.21 37.54 25.66
C VAL A 277 -2.82 36.97 27.03
N SER A 278 -1.88 36.01 27.11
CA SER A 278 -1.43 35.45 28.39
C SER A 278 -0.52 36.36 29.23
N LEU A 279 0.10 37.38 28.61
CA LEU A 279 0.92 38.40 29.30
C LEU A 279 0.10 39.61 29.79
N SER A 280 -1.17 39.71 29.40
CA SER A 280 -2.06 40.83 29.72
C SER A 280 -3.17 40.47 30.72
N SER A 281 -3.10 39.27 31.29
CA SER A 281 -3.96 38.72 32.36
C SER A 281 -3.15 38.44 33.62
#